data_AF-M3FJ60-F1
#
_entry.id   AF-M3FJ60-F1
#
_cell.length_a   1.000
_cell.length_b   1.000
_cell.length_c   1.000
_cell.angle_alpha   90.00
_cell.angle_beta   90.00
_cell.angle_gamma   90.00
#
_symmetry.space_group_name_H-M   'P 1'
#
loop_
_entity.id
_entity.type
_entity.pdbx_description
1 polymer ?
#
loop_
_entity_poly.entity_id
_entity_poly.type
_entity_poly.pdbx_seq_one_letter_code
_entity_poly.pdbx_strand_id
1 'polypeptide(L)' 'MAMAKLYDRKNVLVAAYMLNNKVIPWFEEEGIRLLRILTDRGTKVLWE' A
#
# COMPACT_ATOMS: atom_id res chain seq x y z
N MET A 1 -6.57 -10.41 -11.24
CA MET A 1 -5.36 -9.57 -11.33
C MET A 1 -4.39 -9.95 -10.22
N ALA A 2 -3.10 -10.01 -10.49
CA ALA A 2 -2.07 -10.26 -9.48
C ALA A 2 -1.01 -9.16 -9.56
N MET A 3 -0.72 -8.51 -8.43
CA MET A 3 0.32 -7.49 -8.32
C MET A 3 1.45 -8.02 -7.46
N ALA A 4 2.67 -8.01 -7.98
CA ALA A 4 3.85 -8.42 -7.25
C ALA A 4 5.00 -7.45 -7.52
N LYS A 5 5.79 -7.18 -6.48
CA LYS A 5 7.06 -6.47 -6.61
C LYS A 5 8.11 -7.24 -5.82
N LEU A 6 9.14 -7.68 -6.53
CA LEU A 6 10.29 -8.34 -5.91
C LEU A 6 11.20 -7.27 -5.31
N TYR A 7 11.53 -7.44 -4.04
CA TYR A 7 12.50 -6.63 -3.33
C TYR A 7 13.71 -7.49 -3.00
N ASP A 8 14.90 -6.94 -3.19
CA ASP A 8 16.17 -7.52 -2.78
C ASP A 8 16.31 -7.58 -1.25
N ARG A 9 15.66 -6.64 -0.54
CA ARG A 9 15.71 -6.52 0.92
C ARG A 9 14.32 -6.34 1.52
N LYS A 10 14.11 -6.91 2.72
CA LYS A 10 12.85 -6.79 3.48
C LYS A 10 12.73 -5.39 4.11
N ASN A 11 12.29 -4.41 3.32
CA ASN A 11 12.06 -3.03 3.77
C ASN A 11 10.56 -2.72 3.85
N VAL A 12 10.06 -2.51 5.07
CA VAL A 12 8.64 -2.26 5.37
C VAL A 12 8.14 -0.96 4.72
N LEU A 13 8.98 0.07 4.65
CA LEU A 13 8.61 1.38 4.06
C LEU A 13 8.36 1.27 2.55
N VAL A 14 9.19 0.50 1.85
CA VAL A 14 9.10 0.37 0.39
C VAL A 14 7.88 -0.48 0.02
N ALA A 15 7.57 -1.52 0.80
CA ALA A 15 6.35 -2.30 0.63
C ALA A 15 5.10 -1.43 0.85
N ALA A 16 5.08 -0.61 1.90
CA ALA A 16 3.99 0.33 2.17
C ALA A 16 3.85 1.39 1.07
N TYR A 17 4.96 1.84 0.46
CA TYR A 17 4.92 2.81 -0.63
C TYR A 17 4.18 2.25 -1.86
N MET A 18 4.48 1.03 -2.30
CA MET A 18 3.78 0.41 -3.43
C MET A 18 2.29 0.23 -3.13
N LEU A 19 1.96 -0.22 -1.91
CA LEU A 19 0.57 -0.44 -1.50
C LEU A 19 -0.23 0.86 -1.55
N ASN A 20 0.28 1.94 -0.96
CA ASN A 20 -0.44 3.22 -0.86
C ASN A 20 -0.56 3.97 -2.19
N ASN A 21 0.44 3.87 -3.08
CA ASN A 21 0.48 4.70 -4.29
C ASN A 21 0.03 3.98 -5.56
N LYS A 22 -0.05 2.65 -5.56
CA LYS A 22 -0.41 1.88 -6.76
C LYS A 22 -1.55 0.91 -6.52
N VAL A 23 -1.47 0.11 -5.47
CA VAL A 23 -2.46 -0.95 -5.23
C VAL A 23 -3.79 -0.35 -4.78
N ILE A 24 -3.78 0.48 -3.74
CA ILE A 24 -5.00 1.08 -3.20
C ILE A 24 -5.73 1.94 -4.26
N PRO A 25 -5.08 2.91 -4.94
CA PRO A 25 -5.75 3.73 -5.95
C PRO A 25 -6.38 2.90 -7.07
N TRP A 26 -5.71 1.84 -7.51
CA TRP A 26 -6.24 0.96 -8.55
C TRP A 26 -7.54 0.27 -8.11
N PHE A 27 -7.58 -0.30 -6.89
CA PHE A 27 -8.81 -0.93 -6.39
C PHE A 27 -9.92 0.09 -6.09
N GLU A 28 -9.59 1.33 -5.73
CA GLU A 28 -10.55 2.42 -5.58
C GLU A 28 -11.17 2.83 -6.93
N GLU A 29 -10.37 2.93 -7.99
CA GLU A 29 -10.84 3.18 -9.36
C GLU A 29 -11.80 2.09 -9.85
N GLU A 30 -11.56 0.84 -9.48
CA GLU A 30 -12.43 -0.30 -9.78
C GLU A 30 -13.67 -0.39 -8.86
N GLY A 31 -13.82 0.54 -7.90
CA GLY A 31 -14.94 0.56 -6.95
C GLY A 31 -14.91 -0.54 -5.90
N ILE A 32 -13.76 -1.19 -5.69
CA ILE A 32 -13.59 -2.32 -4.78
C ILE A 32 -13.07 -1.81 -3.42
N ARG A 33 -13.88 -1.96 -2.37
CA ARG A 33 -13.47 -1.60 -1.00
C ARG A 33 -12.50 -2.62 -0.42
N LEU A 34 -11.26 -2.19 -0.18
CA LEU A 34 -10.25 -3.00 0.50
C LEU A 34 -10.35 -2.87 2.03
N LEU A 35 -10.29 -3.99 2.74
CA LEU A 35 -10.12 -3.99 4.19
C LEU A 35 -8.67 -3.62 4.53
N ARG A 36 -8.47 -2.45 5.15
CA ARG A 36 -7.13 -1.95 5.49
C ARG A 36 -6.65 -2.56 6.81
N ILE A 37 -5.99 -3.71 6.75
CA ILE A 37 -5.23 -4.26 7.88
C ILE A 37 -3.76 -3.90 7.66
N LEU A 38 -3.26 -2.88 8.37
CA LEU A 38 -1.86 -2.43 8.27
C LEU A 38 -1.10 -2.77 9.55
N THR A 39 -0.13 -3.68 9.45
CA THR A 39 0.92 -3.87 10.46
C THR A 39 2.15 -3.03 10.09
N ASP A 40 2.22 -1.83 10.65
CA ASP A 40 3.29 -1.34 11.53
C ASP A 40 3.11 0.17 11.79
N ARG A 41 2.60 0.97 10.83
CA ARG A 41 2.30 2.38 11.12
C ARG A 41 0.98 2.82 10.52
N GLY A 42 -0.08 2.63 11.31
CA GLY A 42 -1.25 3.48 11.21
C GLY A 42 -0.82 4.95 11.33
N THR A 43 -1.47 5.81 10.57
CA THR A 43 -1.27 7.26 10.55
C THR A 43 -0.07 7.74 9.72
N LYS A 44 -0.35 8.07 8.45
CA LYS A 44 0.26 9.26 7.85
C LYS A 44 -0.06 10.42 8.80
N VAL A 45 0.92 10.93 9.54
CA VAL A 45 0.81 12.30 10.04
C VAL A 45 0.85 13.16 8.78
N LEU A 46 -0.21 13.92 8.56
CA LEU A 46 -0.28 14.95 7.54
C LEU A 46 0.78 15.99 7.90
N TRP A 47 2.01 15.77 7.46
CA TRP A 47 2.93 16.88 7.26
C TRP A 47 2.66 17.36 5.84
N GLU A 48 2.41 18.66 5.75
CA GLU A 48 2.04 19.46 4.58
C GLU A 48 2.78 19.05 3.29
#